data_AF-A0A2U3PU55-F1
#
_entry.id   AF-A0A2U3PU55-F1
#
_cell.length_a   1.000
_cell.length_b   1.000
_cell.length_c   1.000
_cell.angle_alpha   90.00
_cell.angle_beta   90.00
_cell.angle_gamma   90.00
#
_symmetry.space_group_name_H-M   'P 1'
#
loop_
_entity.id
_entity.type
_entity.pdbx_description
1 polymer ?
#
loop_
_entity_poly.entity_id
_entity_poly.type
_entity_poly.pdbx_seq_one_letter_code
_entity_poly.pdbx_strand_id
1 'polypeptide(L)'
;MAQRLFGLYFVAVNACKQSIAIDLKSPEGRDAFLRLVDQADVLLENFRPKVMERLGPGYAVLAKRNPRLIYCAISGFGQEGPGQTGPPTTRSCKVSRAR
;
A
#
# COMPACT_ATOMS: atom_id res chain seq x y z
N MET A 1 -10.33 6.34 -28.37
CA MET A 1 -9.85 5.34 -27.38
C MET A 1 -8.32 5.32 -27.43
N ALA A 2 -7.67 6.15 -26.62
CA ALA A 2 -6.21 6.29 -26.66
C ALA A 2 -5.55 4.98 -26.20
N GLN A 3 -4.86 4.32 -27.13
CA GLN A 3 -4.10 3.10 -26.88
C GLN A 3 -2.87 3.44 -26.02
N ARG A 4 -3.02 3.35 -24.69
CA ARG A 4 -1.85 3.25 -23.82
C ARG A 4 -1.29 1.84 -23.97
N LEU A 5 -0.09 1.75 -24.55
CA LEU A 5 0.71 0.53 -24.59
C LEU A 5 1.13 0.17 -23.16
N PHE A 6 0.29 -0.61 -22.49
CA PHE A 6 0.63 -1.26 -21.23
C PHE A 6 1.12 -2.68 -21.52
N GLY A 7 2.15 -3.14 -20.79
CA GLY A 7 2.61 -4.53 -20.90
C GLY A 7 1.51 -5.52 -20.53
N LEU A 8 1.54 -6.71 -21.15
CA LEU A 8 0.50 -7.74 -20.99
C LEU A 8 0.22 -8.11 -19.53
N TYR A 9 1.27 -8.22 -18.71
CA TYR A 9 1.15 -8.50 -17.29
C TYR A 9 0.38 -7.42 -16.53
N PHE A 10 0.64 -6.14 -16.85
CA PHE A 10 -0.04 -5.02 -16.19
C PHE A 10 -1.54 -5.04 -16.48
N VAL A 11 -1.92 -5.28 -17.73
CA VAL A 11 -3.33 -5.37 -18.15
C VAL A 11 -4.04 -6.53 -17.47
N ALA A 12 -3.37 -7.69 -17.38
CA ALA A 12 -3.95 -8.89 -16.78
C ALA A 12 -4.29 -8.74 -15.28
N VAL A 13 -3.50 -7.99 -14.51
CA VAL A 13 -3.67 -7.90 -13.04
C VAL A 13 -4.24 -6.56 -12.53
N ASN A 14 -4.45 -5.58 -13.43
CA ASN A 14 -4.98 -4.25 -13.08
C ASN A 14 -6.23 -3.84 -13.86
N ALA A 15 -6.91 -4.79 -14.50
CA ALA A 15 -8.21 -4.54 -15.08
C ALA A 15 -9.20 -3.94 -14.04
N CYS A 16 -10.10 -3.07 -14.50
CA CYS A 16 -11.11 -2.37 -13.71
C CYS A 16 -10.58 -1.40 -12.63
N LYS A 17 -9.28 -1.15 -12.53
CA LYS A 17 -8.71 -0.17 -11.59
C LYS A 17 -8.53 1.18 -12.27
N GLN A 18 -8.79 2.26 -11.53
CA GLN A 18 -8.39 3.60 -11.92
C GLN A 18 -6.97 3.87 -11.40
N SER A 19 -6.09 4.38 -12.28
CA SER A 19 -4.68 4.60 -11.94
C SER A 19 -4.40 6.09 -11.75
N ILE A 20 -3.75 6.44 -10.65
CA ILE A 20 -3.17 7.76 -10.38
C ILE A 20 -1.70 7.59 -10.01
N ALA A 21 -0.84 8.52 -10.44
CA ALA A 21 0.56 8.54 -10.05
C ALA A 21 0.75 9.57 -8.93
N ILE A 22 1.28 9.15 -7.79
CA ILE A 22 1.54 10.00 -6.62
C ILE A 22 2.95 9.70 -6.11
N ASP A 23 3.76 10.74 -5.94
CA ASP A 23 5.05 10.60 -5.27
C ASP A 23 4.88 10.77 -3.75
N LEU A 24 4.98 9.67 -3.00
CA LEU A 24 4.88 9.69 -1.53
C LEU A 24 6.09 10.33 -0.85
N LYS A 25 7.18 10.64 -1.58
CA LYS A 25 8.34 11.35 -1.01
C LYS A 25 8.09 12.85 -0.91
N SER A 26 7.25 13.43 -1.77
CA SER A 26 6.91 14.85 -1.68
C SER A 26 5.86 15.10 -0.60
N PRO A 27 5.92 16.23 0.12
CA PRO A 27 4.86 16.61 1.07
C PRO A 27 3.48 16.66 0.42
N GLU A 28 3.39 17.21 -0.79
CA GLU A 28 2.13 17.38 -1.53
C GLU A 28 1.54 16.04 -1.95
N GLY A 29 2.39 15.08 -2.33
CA GLY A 29 1.97 13.74 -2.70
C GLY A 29 1.50 12.94 -1.49
N ARG A 30 2.14 13.09 -0.32
CA ARG A 30 1.63 12.51 0.94
C ARG A 30 0.26 13.08 1.29
N ASP A 31 0.08 14.39 1.17
CA ASP A 31 -1.18 15.03 1.47
C ASP A 31 -2.30 14.56 0.52
N ALA A 32 -1.99 14.44 -0.77
CA ALA A 32 -2.91 13.87 -1.76
C ALA A 32 -3.28 12.42 -1.44
N PHE A 33 -2.30 11.59 -1.05
CA PHE A 33 -2.53 10.21 -0.64
C PHE A 33 -3.42 10.13 0.60
N LEU A 34 -3.16 10.96 1.61
CA LEU A 34 -3.94 10.97 2.84
C LEU A 34 -5.41 11.37 2.59
N ARG A 35 -5.68 12.29 1.67
CA ARG A 35 -7.05 12.62 1.22
C ARG A 35 -7.76 11.43 0.57
N LEU A 36 -7.04 10.57 -0.15
CA LEU A 36 -7.61 9.33 -0.69
C LEU A 36 -7.91 8.34 0.43
N VAL A 37 -7.03 8.23 1.43
CA VAL A 37 -7.23 7.35 2.59
C VAL A 37 -8.44 7.77 3.43
N ASP A 38 -8.74 9.07 3.53
CA ASP A 38 -9.93 9.56 4.25
C ASP A 38 -11.24 8.99 3.69
N GLN A 39 -11.26 8.65 2.41
CA GLN A 39 -12.43 8.11 1.71
C GLN A 39 -12.33 6.60 1.44
N ALA A 40 -11.18 5.99 1.73
CA ALA A 40 -10.95 4.58 1.45
C ALA A 40 -11.45 3.69 2.59
N ASP A 41 -12.13 2.60 2.25
CA ASP A 41 -12.45 1.54 3.19
C ASP A 41 -11.28 0.56 3.38
N VAL A 42 -10.51 0.31 2.32
CA VAL A 42 -9.43 -0.67 2.30
C VAL A 42 -8.18 -0.08 1.64
N LEU A 43 -7.04 -0.21 2.31
CA LEU A 43 -5.72 0.05 1.76
C LEU A 43 -4.93 -1.26 1.66
N LEU A 44 -4.51 -1.60 0.45
CA LEU A 44 -3.68 -2.75 0.17
C LEU A 44 -2.28 -2.29 -0.22
N GLU A 45 -1.26 -2.80 0.47
CA GLU A 45 0.13 -2.52 0.17
C GLU A 45 0.98 -3.80 0.16
N ASN A 46 2.00 -3.82 -0.69
CA ASN A 46 2.94 -4.93 -0.86
C ASN A 46 4.40 -4.46 -0.86
N PHE A 47 4.70 -3.35 -0.18
CA PHE A 47 6.05 -2.85 -0.04
C PHE A 47 6.86 -3.72 0.92
N ARG A 48 8.18 -3.50 0.91
CA ARG A 48 9.04 -4.09 1.93
C ARG A 48 8.65 -3.57 3.32
N PRO A 49 8.87 -4.37 4.38
CA PRO A 49 8.59 -3.93 5.73
C PRO A 49 9.21 -2.56 6.04
N LYS A 50 8.47 -1.73 6.77
CA LYS A 50 8.85 -0.36 7.20
C LYS A 50 8.98 0.69 6.11
N VAL A 51 8.69 0.40 4.83
CA VAL A 51 8.72 1.42 3.77
C VAL A 51 7.65 2.48 3.99
N MET A 52 6.41 2.07 4.30
CA MET A 52 5.31 3.00 4.57
C MET A 52 5.58 3.87 5.81
N GLU A 53 6.21 3.31 6.85
CA GLU A 53 6.64 4.07 8.03
C GLU A 53 7.70 5.12 7.67
N ARG A 54 8.70 4.76 6.85
CA ARG A 54 9.75 5.69 6.39
C ARG A 54 9.20 6.80 5.51
N LEU A 55 8.16 6.51 4.72
CA LEU A 55 7.49 7.51 3.87
C LEU A 55 6.58 8.45 4.67
N GLY A 56 6.21 8.09 5.91
CA GLY A 56 5.32 8.87 6.78
C GLY A 56 3.91 8.30 6.96
N PRO A 57 3.19 7.80 5.93
CA PRO A 57 1.83 7.27 6.08
C PRO A 57 1.83 5.81 6.57
N GLY A 58 2.57 5.53 7.64
CA GLY A 58 2.58 4.22 8.27
C GLY A 58 1.24 3.89 8.94
N TYR A 59 1.04 2.63 9.32
CA TYR A 59 -0.20 2.14 9.91
C TYR A 59 -0.68 2.99 11.09
N ALA A 60 0.21 3.38 12.01
CA ALA A 60 -0.15 4.19 13.18
C ALA A 60 -0.73 5.57 12.83
N VAL A 61 -0.26 6.18 11.72
CA VAL A 61 -0.76 7.47 11.24
C VAL A 61 -2.11 7.30 10.57
N LEU A 62 -2.21 6.29 9.69
CA LEU A 62 -3.45 6.01 8.97
C LEU A 62 -4.58 5.55 9.89
N ALA A 63 -4.26 4.76 10.91
CA ALA A 63 -5.24 4.28 11.88
C ALA A 63 -5.85 5.41 12.71
N LYS A 64 -5.03 6.41 13.09
CA LYS A 64 -5.52 7.61 13.77
C LYS A 64 -6.37 8.49 12.85
N ARG A 65 -6.01 8.57 11.57
CA ARG A 65 -6.67 9.44 10.59
C ARG A 65 -8.01 8.86 10.12
N ASN A 66 -8.06 7.56 9.83
CA ASN A 66 -9.27 6.85 9.44
C ASN A 66 -9.40 5.53 10.24
N PRO A 67 -10.10 5.53 11.39
CA PRO A 67 -10.35 4.34 12.22
C PRO A 67 -11.28 3.30 11.56
N ARG A 68 -11.84 3.59 10.39
CA ARG A 68 -12.63 2.60 9.63
C ARG A 68 -11.79 1.81 8.65
N LEU A 69 -10.57 2.28 8.37
CA LEU A 69 -9.68 1.73 7.37
C LEU A 69 -9.26 0.29 7.71
N ILE A 70 -9.42 -0.60 6.74
CA ILE A 70 -8.82 -1.93 6.75
C ILE A 70 -7.45 -1.83 6.06
N TYR A 71 -6.39 -2.07 6.82
CA TYR A 71 -5.01 -2.01 6.34
C TYR A 71 -4.48 -3.42 6.08
N CYS A 72 -4.15 -3.72 4.83
CA CYS A 72 -3.66 -5.01 4.39
C CYS A 72 -2.21 -4.88 3.89
N ALA A 73 -1.27 -5.42 4.65
CA ALA A 73 0.15 -5.44 4.34
C ALA A 73 0.59 -6.84 3.89
N ILE A 74 0.99 -6.98 2.63
CA ILE A 74 1.48 -8.24 2.07
C ILE A 74 3.00 -8.20 2.03
N SER A 75 3.64 -9.14 2.74
CA SER A 75 5.09 -9.28 2.74
C SER A 75 5.48 -10.75 2.53
N GLY A 76 6.76 -11.01 2.28
CA GLY A 76 7.25 -12.38 2.20
C GLY A 76 7.17 -13.08 3.56
N PHE A 77 8.06 -12.69 4.46
CA PHE A 77 8.24 -13.34 5.77
C PHE A 77 7.48 -12.69 6.92
N GLY A 78 6.64 -11.70 6.65
CA GLY A 78 5.93 -10.95 7.66
C GLY A 78 6.54 -9.56 7.85
N GLN A 79 5.79 -8.70 8.54
CA GLN A 79 6.24 -7.36 8.93
C GLN A 79 7.18 -7.40 10.15
N GLU A 80 7.23 -8.53 10.85
CA GLU A 80 7.96 -8.75 12.08
C GLU A 80 8.74 -10.07 12.01
N GLY A 81 9.90 -10.13 12.67
CA GLY A 81 10.68 -11.35 12.85
C GLY A 81 11.99 -11.39 12.04
N PRO A 82 12.87 -12.37 12.34
CA PRO A 82 14.23 -12.44 11.80
C PRO A 82 14.30 -12.62 10.27
N GLY A 83 13.23 -13.13 9.65
CA GLY A 83 13.14 -13.33 8.19
C GLY A 83 12.73 -12.09 7.39
N GLN A 84 12.33 -10.98 8.03
CA GLN A 84 11.71 -9.82 7.37
C GLN A 84 12.57 -9.15 6.26
N THR A 85 13.88 -9.34 6.30
CA THR A 85 14.85 -8.75 5.36
C THR A 85 15.34 -9.73 4.28
N GLY A 86 14.91 -11.00 4.32
CA GLY A 86 15.34 -12.05 3.39
C GLY A 86 14.56 -12.06 2.05
N PRO A 87 15.05 -12.79 1.03
CA PRO A 87 14.35 -12.99 -0.25
C PRO A 87 13.07 -13.80 -0.04
N PRO A 88 11.89 -13.29 -0.44
CA PRO A 88 10.60 -13.86 -0.04
C PRO A 88 10.39 -15.26 -0.63
N THR A 89 10.38 -16.30 0.22
CA THR A 89 10.07 -17.69 -0.19
C THR A 89 8.65 -18.13 0.21
N THR A 90 8.06 -17.47 1.20
CA THR A 90 6.67 -17.66 1.66
C THR A 90 5.93 -16.32 1.51
N ARG A 91 4.60 -16.30 1.32
CA ARG A 91 3.79 -15.07 1.34
C ARG A 91 2.98 -15.03 2.61
N SER A 92 3.09 -13.93 3.37
CA SER A 92 2.30 -13.68 4.57
C SER A 92 1.58 -12.33 4.44
N CYS A 93 0.28 -12.34 4.73
CA CYS A 93 -0.55 -11.14 4.73
C CYS A 93 -0.91 -10.79 6.17
N LYS A 94 -0.54 -9.59 6.62
CA LYS A 94 -1.00 -9.03 7.88
C LYS A 94 -2.19 -8.12 7.58
N VAL A 95 -3.38 -8.55 7.97
CA VAL A 95 -4.59 -7.73 7.91
C VAL A 95 -4.82 -7.13 9.28
N SER A 96 -4.73 -5.80 9.37
CA SER A 96 -5.00 -5.06 10.60
C SER A 96 -6.14 -4.09 10.37
N ARG A 97 -7.14 -4.15 11.25
CA ARG A 97 -8.20 -3.14 11.28
C ARG A 97 -7.73 -2.04 12.22
N ALA A 98 -7.72 -0.81 11.73
CA ALA A 98 -7.43 0.37 12.51
C ALA A 98 -8.49 0.60 13.60
N ARG A 99 -8.49 -0.19 14.69
CA ARG A 99 -9.34 0.07 15.86
C ARG A 99 -8.63 0.94 16.88
#